data_AF-A0A842Y952-F1
#
_entry.id   AF-A0A842Y952-F1
#
_cell.length_a   1.000
_cell.length_b   1.000
_cell.length_c   1.000
_cell.angle_alpha   90.00
_cell.angle_beta   90.00
_cell.angle_gamma   90.00
#
_symmetry.space_group_name_H-M   'P 1'
#
loop_
_entity.id
_entity.type
_entity.pdbx_description
1 polymer ?
#
loop_
_entity_poly.entity_id
_entity_poly.type
_entity_poly.pdbx_seq_one_letter_code
_entity_poly.pdbx_strand_id
1 'polypeptide(L)'
;MKVKLKVESKWLDLERKSMSKMKRNYEDWERETLQKAKDAADLRDLRRVFYELGDRWEFDQATGAWLAGSEPLDTIGIILRMPGFKPNKERYVVYAFMAYSKGLTQKFDHLGDKERIIVERDAKTGQILCWSTTGHGSMDLFPTDLTHFKTLENALDSSYLVAQPGDHALRIELPSSSGLLNAFIRRLWEIAGGTKSFHTKSIDVLTADNIENSL
;
A
#
# COMPACT_ATOMS: atom_id res chain seq x y z
N MET A 1 13.57 -7.22 -3.30
CA MET A 1 14.24 -7.02 -2.00
C MET A 1 13.22 -7.09 -0.86
N LYS A 2 13.63 -7.26 0.40
CA LYS A 2 12.71 -7.26 1.55
C LYS A 2 12.84 -5.98 2.36
N VAL A 3 11.72 -5.32 2.65
CA VAL A 3 11.70 -4.07 3.43
C VAL A 3 10.88 -4.27 4.70
N LYS A 4 11.27 -3.58 5.78
CA LYS A 4 10.56 -3.62 7.06
C LYS A 4 9.36 -2.68 6.99
N LEU A 5 8.17 -3.23 7.09
CA LEU A 5 6.92 -2.48 7.21
C LEU A 5 6.47 -2.47 8.66
N LYS A 6 6.33 -1.27 9.22
CA LYS A 6 5.72 -1.00 10.51
C LYS A 6 4.24 -0.71 10.29
N VAL A 7 3.40 -1.53 10.89
CA VAL A 7 1.94 -1.39 10.86
C VAL A 7 1.47 -1.05 12.27
N GLU A 8 0.77 0.07 12.42
CA GLU A 8 0.20 0.45 13.72
C GLU A 8 -0.85 -0.58 14.15
N SER A 9 -0.75 -1.08 15.38
CA SER A 9 -1.48 -2.27 15.81
C SER A 9 -2.91 -1.98 16.30
N LYS A 10 -3.23 -0.71 16.57
CA LYS A 10 -4.56 -0.28 16.96
C LYS A 10 -5.30 0.25 15.75
N TRP A 11 -5.99 -0.68 15.10
CA TRP A 11 -7.09 -0.36 14.22
C TRP A 11 -8.20 0.30 15.03
N LEU A 12 -8.80 1.36 14.50
CA LEU A 12 -10.04 1.89 15.05
C LEU A 12 -11.09 0.77 14.99
N ASP A 13 -11.90 0.60 16.04
CA ASP A 13 -12.95 -0.43 16.07
C ASP A 13 -13.89 -0.36 14.85
N LEU A 14 -14.02 0.84 14.29
CA LEU A 14 -14.76 1.13 13.08
C LEU A 14 -14.16 0.47 11.83
N GLU A 15 -12.83 0.50 11.69
CA GLU A 15 -12.10 -0.15 10.58
C GLU A 15 -12.29 -1.67 10.62
N ARG A 16 -12.19 -2.26 11.82
CA ARG A 16 -12.42 -3.71 12.03
C ARG A 16 -13.84 -4.11 11.65
N LYS A 17 -14.84 -3.29 12.03
CA LYS A 17 -16.25 -3.51 11.67
C LYS A 17 -16.47 -3.39 10.17
N SER A 18 -15.83 -2.42 9.52
CA SER A 18 -15.91 -2.21 8.07
C SER A 18 -15.33 -3.40 7.29
N MET A 19 -14.13 -3.85 7.64
CA MET A 19 -13.53 -5.06 7.07
C MET A 19 -14.41 -6.30 7.23
N SER A 20 -14.93 -6.51 8.45
CA SER A 20 -15.82 -7.63 8.75
C SER A 20 -17.13 -7.58 7.96
N LYS A 21 -17.60 -6.38 7.59
CA LYS A 21 -18.79 -6.19 6.75
C LYS A 21 -18.47 -6.53 5.29
N MET A 22 -17.35 -6.05 4.75
CA MET A 22 -16.94 -6.35 3.38
C MET A 22 -16.71 -7.85 3.16
N LYS A 23 -16.04 -8.52 4.10
CA LYS A 23 -15.84 -9.98 4.05
C LYS A 23 -17.17 -10.73 3.97
N ARG A 24 -18.13 -10.38 4.83
CA ARG A 24 -19.48 -10.97 4.80
C ARG A 24 -20.21 -10.71 3.48
N ASN A 25 -20.14 -9.47 2.98
CA ASN A 25 -20.76 -9.14 1.69
C ASN A 25 -20.19 -9.98 0.54
N TYR A 26 -18.87 -10.22 0.54
CA TYR A 26 -18.22 -11.08 -0.45
C TYR A 26 -18.66 -12.55 -0.31
N GLU A 27 -18.64 -13.10 0.91
CA GLU A 27 -19.09 -14.48 1.18
C GLU A 27 -20.56 -14.69 0.79
N ASP A 28 -21.42 -13.69 1.01
CA ASP A 28 -22.82 -13.72 0.62
C ASP A 28 -22.99 -13.69 -0.91
N TRP A 29 -22.25 -12.81 -1.60
CA TRP A 29 -22.23 -12.75 -3.07
C TRP A 29 -21.72 -14.05 -3.69
N GLU A 30 -20.66 -14.64 -3.14
CA GLU A 30 -20.10 -15.92 -3.61
C GLU A 30 -21.14 -17.02 -3.46
N ARG A 31 -21.77 -17.13 -2.28
CA ARG A 31 -22.81 -18.12 -2.01
C ARG A 31 -24.00 -17.98 -2.96
N GLU A 32 -24.49 -16.76 -3.18
CA GLU A 32 -25.61 -16.50 -4.09
C GLU A 32 -25.26 -16.86 -5.53
N THR A 33 -24.07 -16.48 -5.97
CA THR A 33 -23.58 -16.75 -7.34
C THR A 33 -23.42 -18.25 -7.58
N LEU A 34 -22.83 -18.98 -6.63
CA LEU A 34 -22.69 -20.44 -6.69
C LEU A 34 -24.06 -21.12 -6.70
N GLN A 35 -25.02 -20.62 -5.92
CA GLN A 35 -26.38 -21.15 -5.91
C GLN A 35 -27.08 -20.94 -7.26
N LYS A 36 -27.01 -19.72 -7.84
CA LYS A 36 -27.54 -19.44 -9.18
C LYS A 36 -26.93 -20.32 -10.26
N ALA A 37 -25.63 -20.58 -10.18
CA ALA A 37 -24.94 -21.47 -11.12
C ALA A 37 -25.39 -22.93 -10.96
N LYS A 38 -25.63 -23.40 -9.72
CA LYS A 38 -26.15 -24.75 -9.43
C LYS A 38 -27.60 -24.94 -9.86
N ASP A 39 -28.41 -23.90 -9.74
CA ASP A 39 -29.84 -23.92 -10.08
C ASP A 39 -30.10 -23.69 -11.59
N ALA A 40 -29.05 -23.47 -12.38
CA ALA A 40 -29.17 -23.33 -13.82
C ALA A 40 -29.70 -24.63 -14.45
N ALA A 41 -30.89 -24.57 -15.06
CA ALA A 41 -31.54 -25.74 -15.64
C ALA A 41 -30.87 -26.20 -16.95
N ASP A 42 -30.25 -25.28 -17.68
CA ASP A 42 -29.55 -25.55 -18.93
C ASP A 42 -28.35 -24.60 -19.17
N LEU A 43 -27.65 -24.81 -20.27
CA LEU A 43 -26.49 -24.02 -20.67
C LEU A 43 -26.83 -22.55 -20.98
N ARG A 44 -28.08 -22.25 -21.33
CA ARG A 44 -28.54 -20.88 -21.61
C ARG A 44 -28.71 -20.10 -20.30
N ASP A 45 -29.28 -20.73 -19.28
CA ASP A 45 -29.39 -20.18 -17.94
C ASP A 45 -28.01 -19.98 -17.31
N LEU A 46 -27.10 -20.95 -17.46
CA LEU A 46 -25.72 -20.82 -16.99
C LEU A 46 -24.98 -19.69 -17.71
N ARG A 47 -25.18 -19.54 -19.04
CA ARG A 47 -24.63 -18.41 -19.80
C ARG A 47 -25.21 -17.06 -19.33
N ARG A 48 -26.47 -17.00 -18.91
CA ARG A 48 -27.05 -15.78 -18.31
C ARG A 48 -26.37 -15.42 -17.00
N VAL A 49 -26.09 -16.41 -16.14
CA VAL A 49 -25.28 -16.21 -14.92
C VAL A 49 -23.91 -15.65 -15.29
N PHE A 50 -23.22 -16.21 -16.28
CA PHE A 50 -21.92 -15.67 -16.74
C PHE A 50 -22.01 -14.24 -17.30
N TYR A 51 -23.10 -13.86 -17.97
CA TYR A 51 -23.29 -12.47 -18.42
C TYR A 51 -23.58 -11.51 -17.27
N GLU A 52 -24.36 -11.93 -16.26
CA GLU A 52 -24.58 -11.14 -15.04
C GLU A 52 -23.29 -10.89 -14.26
N LEU A 53 -22.33 -11.82 -14.37
CA LEU A 53 -21.01 -11.70 -13.77
C LEU A 53 -20.11 -10.69 -14.51
N GLY A 54 -20.33 -10.44 -15.80
CA GLY A 54 -19.39 -9.76 -16.71
C GLY A 54 -18.93 -8.34 -16.34
N ASP A 55 -19.67 -7.60 -15.51
CA ASP A 55 -19.28 -6.22 -15.12
C ASP A 55 -18.50 -6.14 -13.80
N ARG A 56 -18.54 -7.19 -12.97
CA ARG A 56 -17.91 -7.18 -11.64
C ARG A 56 -17.10 -8.41 -11.30
N TRP A 57 -17.16 -9.46 -12.12
CA TRP A 57 -16.52 -10.75 -11.86
C TRP A 57 -15.03 -10.65 -11.58
N GLU A 58 -14.28 -9.99 -12.46
CA GLU A 58 -12.83 -9.87 -12.31
C GLU A 58 -12.47 -9.10 -11.03
N PHE A 59 -13.24 -8.06 -10.73
CA PHE A 59 -13.04 -7.23 -9.55
C PHE A 59 -13.43 -7.97 -8.26
N ASP A 60 -14.57 -8.66 -8.22
CA ASP A 60 -15.06 -9.42 -7.07
C ASP A 60 -14.22 -10.69 -6.83
N GLN A 61 -13.71 -11.34 -7.88
CA GLN A 61 -12.73 -12.44 -7.79
C GLN A 61 -11.39 -11.96 -7.25
N ALA A 62 -10.83 -10.88 -7.80
CA ALA A 62 -9.54 -10.35 -7.34
C ALA A 62 -9.64 -9.82 -5.90
N THR A 63 -10.69 -9.07 -5.60
CA THR A 63 -11.04 -8.60 -4.25
C THR A 63 -11.26 -9.75 -3.29
N GLY A 64 -12.03 -10.75 -3.71
CA GLY A 64 -12.36 -11.94 -2.95
C GLY A 64 -11.14 -12.77 -2.59
N ALA A 65 -10.29 -13.06 -3.56
CA ALA A 65 -9.03 -13.75 -3.36
C ALA A 65 -8.13 -12.98 -2.38
N TRP A 66 -8.10 -11.65 -2.48
CA TRP A 66 -7.32 -10.80 -1.58
C TRP A 66 -7.89 -10.79 -0.16
N LEU A 67 -9.22 -10.66 0.00
CA LEU A 67 -9.91 -10.67 1.29
C LEU A 67 -9.90 -12.05 1.99
N ALA A 68 -9.88 -13.13 1.21
CA ALA A 68 -9.89 -14.51 1.72
C ALA A 68 -8.50 -14.98 2.17
N GLY A 69 -7.44 -14.49 1.50
CA GLY A 69 -6.07 -14.99 1.67
C GLY A 69 -5.08 -14.01 2.28
N SER A 70 -5.42 -12.74 2.48
CA SER A 70 -4.48 -11.73 2.99
C SER A 70 -4.95 -11.04 4.25
N GLU A 71 -3.99 -10.64 5.08
CA GLU A 71 -4.27 -9.82 6.24
C GLU A 71 -4.57 -8.38 5.80
N PRO A 72 -5.45 -7.67 6.53
CA PRO A 72 -5.63 -6.25 6.33
C PRO A 72 -4.27 -5.50 6.39
N LEU A 73 -4.03 -4.57 5.47
CA LEU A 73 -2.73 -3.90 5.22
C LEU A 73 -1.62 -4.82 4.69
N ASP A 74 -1.92 -6.02 4.18
CA ASP A 74 -0.94 -6.74 3.37
C ASP A 74 -0.50 -5.88 2.21
N THR A 75 0.82 -5.74 2.12
CA THR A 75 1.48 -4.69 1.37
C THR A 75 2.52 -5.31 0.48
N ILE A 76 2.41 -5.06 -0.81
CA ILE A 76 3.49 -5.34 -1.77
C ILE A 76 4.12 -4.01 -2.16
N GLY A 77 5.45 -3.97 -2.10
CA GLY A 77 6.22 -2.82 -2.53
C GLY A 77 6.56 -2.91 -4.02
N ILE A 78 6.50 -1.80 -4.76
CA ILE A 78 7.08 -1.70 -6.10
C ILE A 78 7.94 -0.44 -6.18
N ILE A 79 9.19 -0.57 -6.63
CA ILE A 79 10.05 0.58 -6.93
C ILE A 79 10.05 0.79 -8.44
N LEU A 80 9.50 1.92 -8.86
CA LEU A 80 9.60 2.39 -10.25
C LEU A 80 10.68 3.45 -10.37
N ARG A 81 11.64 3.24 -11.28
CA ARG A 81 12.62 4.25 -11.68
C ARG A 81 12.09 5.03 -12.88
N MET A 82 12.08 6.34 -12.77
CA MET A 82 11.59 7.27 -13.77
C MET A 82 12.59 8.41 -14.00
N PRO A 83 12.64 9.01 -15.20
CA PRO A 83 13.34 10.28 -15.40
C PRO A 83 12.76 11.36 -14.47
N GLY A 84 13.62 12.17 -13.86
CA GLY A 84 13.19 13.34 -13.10
C GLY A 84 12.74 14.47 -14.04
N PHE A 85 12.08 15.50 -13.47
CA PHE A 85 11.66 16.68 -14.25
C PHE A 85 12.84 17.55 -14.73
N LYS A 86 14.06 17.29 -14.24
CA LYS A 86 15.30 17.94 -14.69
C LYS A 86 16.25 16.88 -15.27
N PRO A 87 17.07 17.23 -16.28
CA PRO A 87 17.94 16.27 -16.96
C PRO A 87 18.95 15.56 -16.04
N ASN A 88 19.33 16.19 -14.92
CA ASN A 88 20.28 15.64 -13.96
C ASN A 88 19.61 14.93 -12.78
N LYS A 89 18.28 14.73 -12.83
CA LYS A 89 17.53 14.16 -11.74
C LYS A 89 16.88 12.85 -12.15
N GLU A 90 16.92 11.90 -11.23
CA GLU A 90 16.22 10.63 -11.31
C GLU A 90 15.11 10.62 -10.26
N ARG A 91 13.96 10.07 -10.61
CA ARG A 91 12.86 9.88 -9.67
C ARG A 91 12.65 8.39 -9.43
N TYR A 92 12.51 8.03 -8.18
CA TYR A 92 12.10 6.71 -7.75
C TYR A 92 10.76 6.83 -7.04
N VAL A 93 9.84 5.91 -7.30
CA VAL A 93 8.57 5.88 -6.59
C VAL A 93 8.44 4.52 -5.93
N VAL A 94 8.37 4.51 -4.60
CA VAL A 94 8.09 3.31 -3.81
C VAL A 94 6.58 3.25 -3.61
N TYR A 95 5.91 2.36 -4.32
CA TYR A 95 4.50 2.08 -4.12
C TYR A 95 4.32 1.00 -3.08
N ALA A 96 3.36 1.20 -2.16
CA ALA A 96 2.85 0.18 -1.28
C ALA A 96 1.38 -0.06 -1.65
N PHE A 97 1.07 -1.25 -2.17
CA PHE A 97 -0.29 -1.65 -2.45
C PHE A 97 -0.86 -2.33 -1.23
N MET A 98 -1.79 -1.67 -0.54
CA MET A 98 -2.41 -2.20 0.66
C MET A 98 -3.72 -2.89 0.30
N ALA A 99 -3.91 -4.10 0.82
CA ALA A 99 -5.17 -4.84 0.67
C ALA A 99 -6.38 -3.97 1.06
N TYR A 100 -6.26 -3.15 2.11
CA TYR A 100 -7.29 -2.21 2.55
C TYR A 100 -6.69 -1.08 3.38
N SER A 101 -7.08 0.18 3.14
CA SER A 101 -6.47 1.32 3.84
C SER A 101 -7.43 2.30 4.55
N LYS A 102 -8.76 2.18 4.40
CA LYS A 102 -9.76 3.11 5.00
C LYS A 102 -10.53 2.55 6.18
N GLY A 103 -11.05 3.41 7.06
CA GLY A 103 -12.00 2.99 8.12
C GLY A 103 -13.48 3.24 7.86
N LEU A 104 -13.81 4.10 6.88
CA LEU A 104 -15.16 4.58 6.61
C LEU A 104 -15.46 4.53 5.11
N THR A 105 -15.84 3.36 4.63
CA THR A 105 -16.41 3.22 3.28
C THR A 105 -17.39 2.04 3.25
N GLN A 106 -18.51 2.21 2.54
CA GLN A 106 -19.46 1.12 2.22
C GLN A 106 -19.18 0.50 0.85
N LYS A 107 -18.10 0.93 0.18
CA LYS A 107 -17.78 0.60 -1.19
C LYS A 107 -16.42 -0.10 -1.23
N PHE A 108 -16.26 -0.97 -2.22
CA PHE A 108 -15.01 -1.68 -2.50
C PHE A 108 -13.92 -0.79 -3.12
N ASP A 109 -14.15 0.54 -3.20
CA ASP A 109 -13.32 1.53 -3.89
C ASP A 109 -11.95 1.80 -3.25
N HIS A 110 -11.63 1.11 -2.16
CA HIS A 110 -10.42 1.28 -1.35
C HIS A 110 -9.69 -0.04 -1.04
N LEU A 111 -9.99 -1.08 -1.82
CA LEU A 111 -9.20 -2.29 -1.87
C LEU A 111 -8.06 -2.13 -2.88
N GLY A 112 -6.85 -2.49 -2.50
CA GLY A 112 -5.67 -2.24 -3.32
C GLY A 112 -5.26 -0.76 -3.36
N ASP A 113 -5.60 0.01 -2.33
CA ASP A 113 -5.17 1.41 -2.21
C ASP A 113 -3.65 1.49 -2.35
N LYS A 114 -3.23 2.41 -3.22
CA LYS A 114 -1.84 2.58 -3.61
C LYS A 114 -1.28 3.83 -2.96
N GLU A 115 -0.50 3.62 -1.91
CA GLU A 115 0.27 4.70 -1.30
C GLU A 115 1.68 4.74 -1.84
N ARG A 116 2.33 5.90 -1.75
CA ARG A 116 3.62 6.09 -2.41
C ARG A 116 4.58 6.96 -1.62
N ILE A 117 5.86 6.65 -1.74
CA ILE A 117 6.94 7.56 -1.37
C ILE A 117 7.63 7.97 -2.65
N ILE A 118 7.80 9.28 -2.81
CA ILE A 118 8.51 9.84 -3.96
C ILE A 118 9.93 10.15 -3.51
N VAL A 119 10.91 9.63 -4.23
CA VAL A 119 12.32 9.89 -3.99
C VAL A 119 12.90 10.54 -5.23
N GLU A 120 13.70 11.58 -5.06
CA GLU A 120 14.41 12.25 -6.12
C GLU A 120 15.91 12.22 -5.81
N ARG A 121 16.69 11.79 -6.79
CA ARG A 121 18.15 11.75 -6.71
C ARG A 121 18.73 12.70 -7.74
N ASP A 122 19.60 13.61 -7.30
CA ASP A 122 20.40 14.42 -8.21
C ASP A 122 21.68 13.65 -8.58
N ALA A 123 21.81 13.29 -9.85
CA ALA A 123 22.94 12.50 -10.36
C ALA A 123 24.27 13.28 -10.32
N LYS A 124 24.24 14.62 -10.25
CA LYS A 124 25.46 15.45 -10.19
C LYS A 124 25.95 15.62 -8.76
N THR A 125 25.05 15.92 -7.82
CA THR A 125 25.42 16.21 -6.43
C THR A 125 25.37 14.98 -5.54
N GLY A 126 24.72 13.90 -5.99
CA GLY A 126 24.44 12.72 -5.19
C GLY A 126 23.35 12.92 -4.14
N GLN A 127 22.71 14.09 -4.08
CA GLN A 127 21.66 14.40 -3.12
C GLN A 127 20.45 13.49 -3.35
N ILE A 128 19.88 12.94 -2.26
CA ILE A 128 18.68 12.10 -2.29
C ILE A 128 17.65 12.70 -1.34
N LEU A 129 16.52 13.14 -1.89
CA LEU A 129 15.40 13.71 -1.15
C LEU A 129 14.18 12.83 -1.28
N CYS A 130 13.42 12.70 -0.20
CA CYS A 130 12.30 11.79 -0.09
C CYS A 130 11.07 12.52 0.46
N TRP A 131 9.92 12.35 -0.19
CA TRP A 131 8.63 12.86 0.22
C TRP A 131 7.71 11.69 0.53
N SER A 132 7.27 11.59 1.78
CA SER A 132 6.14 10.74 2.14
C SER A 132 4.86 11.32 1.54
N THR A 133 3.87 10.45 1.33
CA THR A 133 2.52 10.93 1.01
C THR A 133 1.54 10.61 2.13
N THR A 134 0.55 11.47 2.26
CA THR A 134 -0.62 11.36 3.14
C THR A 134 -1.87 11.61 2.30
N GLY A 135 -3.04 11.14 2.74
CA GLY A 135 -4.36 11.57 2.25
C GLY A 135 -4.48 11.88 0.75
N HIS A 136 -4.98 10.94 -0.06
CA HIS A 136 -5.18 11.12 -1.50
C HIS A 136 -3.90 11.51 -2.29
N GLY A 137 -2.72 11.18 -1.75
CA GLY A 137 -1.43 11.41 -2.42
C GLY A 137 -0.86 12.82 -2.24
N SER A 138 -1.31 13.55 -1.23
CA SER A 138 -0.71 14.82 -0.79
C SER A 138 0.71 14.57 -0.31
N MET A 139 1.67 15.39 -0.73
CA MET A 139 3.08 15.23 -0.34
C MET A 139 3.38 15.98 0.95
N ASP A 140 4.30 15.44 1.76
CA ASP A 140 4.89 16.18 2.88
C ASP A 140 5.46 17.53 2.43
N LEU A 141 5.27 18.56 3.25
CA LEU A 141 5.83 19.90 3.02
C LEU A 141 7.36 19.92 3.04
N PHE A 142 7.98 19.03 3.81
CA PHE A 142 9.42 18.97 4.01
C PHE A 142 9.97 17.62 3.59
N PRO A 143 10.89 17.56 2.60
CA PRO A 143 11.54 16.31 2.26
C PRO A 143 12.43 15.81 3.38
N THR A 144 12.47 14.49 3.52
CA THR A 144 13.47 13.77 4.30
C THR A 144 14.75 13.62 3.46
N ASP A 145 15.89 13.98 4.03
CA ASP A 145 17.19 13.83 3.37
C ASP A 145 17.76 12.41 3.60
N LEU A 146 17.91 11.67 2.50
CA LEU A 146 18.45 10.31 2.47
C LEU A 146 19.89 10.26 1.93
N THR A 147 20.53 11.39 1.64
CA THR A 147 21.82 11.48 0.94
C THR A 147 22.91 10.66 1.64
N HIS A 148 22.89 10.61 2.98
CA HIS A 148 23.88 9.86 3.77
C HIS A 148 23.83 8.34 3.54
N PHE A 149 22.71 7.78 3.07
CA PHE A 149 22.59 6.36 2.72
C PHE A 149 23.18 6.01 1.34
N LYS A 150 23.51 7.03 0.53
CA LYS A 150 24.08 6.94 -0.83
C LYS A 150 23.17 6.33 -1.91
N THR A 151 22.30 5.37 -1.55
CA THR A 151 21.33 4.73 -2.44
C THR A 151 19.97 4.57 -1.75
N LEU A 152 18.91 4.41 -2.54
CA LEU A 152 17.56 4.20 -2.02
C LEU A 152 17.45 2.83 -1.33
N GLU A 153 18.09 1.80 -1.88
CA GLU A 153 18.10 0.45 -1.34
C GLU A 153 18.69 0.43 0.06
N ASN A 154 19.84 1.11 0.26
CA ASN A 154 20.47 1.23 1.58
C ASN A 154 19.59 2.00 2.57
N ALA A 155 18.88 3.03 2.09
CA ALA A 155 17.94 3.78 2.91
C ALA A 155 16.78 2.88 3.35
N LEU A 156 16.20 2.09 2.45
CA LEU A 156 15.09 1.17 2.74
C LEU A 156 15.50 0.02 3.67
N ASP A 157 16.69 -0.55 3.51
CA ASP A 157 17.23 -1.59 4.40
C ASP A 157 17.41 -1.09 5.85
N SER A 158 17.83 0.17 5.96
CA SER A 158 18.13 0.84 7.23
C SER A 158 16.90 1.47 7.89
N SER A 159 15.75 1.49 7.22
CA SER A 159 14.56 2.24 7.65
C SER A 159 13.34 1.34 7.80
N TYR A 160 12.26 1.92 8.30
CA TYR A 160 10.94 1.31 8.26
C TYR A 160 10.08 2.06 7.27
N LEU A 161 9.36 1.33 6.42
CA LEU A 161 8.15 1.88 5.82
C LEU A 161 7.06 1.87 6.88
N VAL A 162 6.28 2.92 6.99
CA VAL A 162 5.18 3.01 7.94
C VAL A 162 3.91 3.25 7.16
N ALA A 163 2.97 2.32 7.29
CA ALA A 163 1.61 2.46 6.80
C ALA A 163 0.70 2.78 7.99
N GLN A 164 0.01 3.92 7.93
CA GLN A 164 -0.95 4.31 8.95
C GLN A 164 -2.38 3.95 8.49
N PRO A 165 -3.14 3.15 9.27
CA PRO A 165 -4.54 2.86 8.96
C PRO A 165 -5.37 4.16 8.88
N GLY A 166 -6.27 4.23 7.91
CA GLY A 166 -7.28 5.29 7.79
C GLY A 166 -6.83 6.60 7.17
N ASP A 167 -5.53 6.90 7.15
CA ASP A 167 -4.98 8.21 6.75
C ASP A 167 -4.33 8.23 5.35
N HIS A 168 -4.35 7.10 4.62
CA HIS A 168 -3.70 6.98 3.30
C HIS A 168 -2.26 7.49 3.32
N ALA A 169 -1.50 7.06 4.33
CA ALA A 169 -0.16 7.55 4.53
C ALA A 169 0.86 6.42 4.41
N LEU A 170 1.83 6.61 3.53
CA LEU A 170 3.04 5.79 3.46
C LEU A 170 4.24 6.71 3.64
N ARG A 171 5.01 6.44 4.70
CA ARG A 171 6.20 7.21 5.03
C ARG A 171 7.41 6.33 5.27
N ILE A 172 8.59 6.94 5.15
CA ILE A 172 9.85 6.32 5.57
C ILE A 172 10.20 6.85 6.96
N GLU A 173 10.34 5.96 7.93
CA GLU A 173 10.82 6.26 9.27
C GLU A 173 12.30 5.89 9.35
N LEU A 174 13.14 6.92 9.43
CA LEU A 174 14.59 6.77 9.55
C LEU A 174 15.03 6.44 10.98
N PRO A 175 16.20 5.81 11.18
CA PRO A 175 16.81 5.65 12.48
C PRO A 175 16.95 6.98 13.24
N SER A 176 16.85 6.94 14.57
CA SER A 176 17.00 8.13 15.44
C SER A 176 18.29 8.91 15.24
N SER A 177 19.34 8.25 14.73
CA SER A 177 20.65 8.83 14.44
C SER A 177 20.71 9.68 13.16
N SER A 178 19.61 9.81 12.41
CA SER A 178 19.61 10.39 11.06
C SER A 178 19.52 11.93 11.03
N GLY A 179 19.73 12.61 12.15
CA GLY A 179 19.80 14.08 12.24
C GLY A 179 18.60 14.78 12.86
N LEU A 180 18.77 16.08 13.18
CA LEU A 180 17.82 16.89 13.95
C LEU A 180 16.47 17.12 13.23
N LEU A 181 16.49 17.41 11.93
CA LEU A 181 15.27 17.63 11.15
C LEU A 181 14.41 16.35 11.11
N ASN A 182 15.05 15.20 10.92
CA ASN A 182 14.39 13.90 10.89
C ASN A 182 13.81 13.52 12.26
N ALA A 183 14.51 13.84 13.35
CA ALA A 183 13.99 13.67 14.70
C ALA A 183 12.75 14.55 14.96
N PHE A 184 12.73 15.78 14.42
CA PHE A 184 11.58 16.67 14.52
C PHE A 184 10.38 16.14 13.71
N ILE A 185 10.58 15.74 12.45
CA ILE A 185 9.53 15.16 11.60
C ILE A 185 8.96 13.89 12.26
N ARG A 186 9.81 13.01 12.77
CA ARG A 186 9.37 11.81 13.49
C ARG A 186 8.51 12.16 14.69
N ARG A 187 8.90 13.18 15.48
CA ARG A 187 8.13 13.60 16.65
C ARG A 187 6.76 14.18 16.29
N LEU A 188 6.65 14.95 15.21
CA LEU A 188 5.34 15.43 14.72
C LEU A 188 4.43 14.25 14.34
N TRP A 189 5.01 13.23 13.70
CA TRP A 189 4.29 12.02 13.34
C TRP A 189 3.92 11.13 14.53
N GLU A 190 4.79 11.02 15.53
CA GLU A 190 4.48 10.33 16.80
C GLU A 190 3.30 11.00 17.52
N ILE A 191 3.17 12.32 17.42
CA ILE A 191 2.01 13.06 17.95
C ILE A 191 0.76 12.78 17.11
N ALA A 192 0.87 12.82 15.77
CA ALA A 192 -0.26 12.61 14.86
C ALA A 192 -0.81 11.17 14.87
N GLY A 193 0.06 10.16 14.95
CA GLY A 193 -0.34 8.74 14.95
C GLY A 193 -1.04 8.29 16.23
N GLY A 194 -0.84 8.99 17.35
CA GLY A 194 -1.58 8.76 18.61
C GLY A 194 -1.38 7.39 19.28
N THR A 195 -0.71 6.42 18.65
CA THR A 195 -0.53 5.05 19.15
C THR A 195 0.94 4.61 19.10
N LYS A 196 1.42 4.03 20.21
CA LYS A 196 2.81 3.55 20.37
C LYS A 196 2.99 2.07 20.09
N SER A 197 1.89 1.35 19.86
CA SER A 197 1.90 -0.09 19.62
C SER A 197 1.86 -0.34 18.11
N PHE A 198 2.84 -1.09 17.62
CA PHE A 198 2.97 -1.46 16.22
C PHE A 198 3.49 -2.88 16.11
N HIS A 199 3.21 -3.52 14.99
CA HIS A 199 3.86 -4.76 14.59
C HIS A 199 4.74 -4.50 13.39
N THR A 200 5.82 -5.27 13.27
CA THR A 200 6.72 -5.20 12.14
C THR A 200 6.53 -6.45 11.30
N LYS A 201 6.31 -6.26 10.00
CA LYS A 201 6.31 -7.32 9.01
C LYS A 201 7.34 -7.05 7.94
N SER A 202 7.83 -8.11 7.30
CA SER A 202 8.71 -7.98 6.15
C SER A 202 7.85 -8.07 4.90
N ILE A 203 7.99 -7.09 4.01
CA ILE A 203 7.28 -7.07 2.73
C ILE A 203 8.27 -7.22 1.59
N ASP A 204 7.84 -7.91 0.54
CA ASP A 204 8.60 -7.96 -0.70
C ASP A 204 8.40 -6.66 -1.47
N VAL A 205 9.52 -6.09 -1.92
CA VAL A 205 9.60 -4.91 -2.76
C VAL A 205 10.24 -5.29 -4.07
N LEU A 206 9.46 -5.22 -5.15
CA LEU A 206 9.87 -5.60 -6.49
C LEU A 206 10.45 -4.38 -7.22
N THR A 207 11.61 -4.56 -7.86
CA THR A 207 12.16 -3.58 -8.81
C THR A 207 11.65 -3.86 -10.22
N ALA A 208 11.89 -2.93 -11.16
CA ALA A 208 11.61 -3.16 -12.59
C ALA A 208 12.28 -4.46 -13.08
N ASP A 209 13.54 -4.69 -12.72
CA ASP A 209 14.26 -5.91 -13.11
C ASP A 209 13.61 -7.18 -12.55
N ASN A 210 13.05 -7.13 -11.33
CA ASN A 210 12.32 -8.27 -10.77
C ASN A 210 11.04 -8.57 -11.57
N ILE A 211 10.35 -7.54 -12.05
CA ILE A 211 9.12 -7.70 -12.84
C ILE A 211 9.46 -8.26 -14.23
N GLU A 212 10.52 -7.77 -14.86
CA GLU A 212 10.87 -8.13 -16.23
C GLU A 212 11.63 -9.46 -16.36
N ASN A 213 12.40 -9.86 -15.34
CA ASN A 213 13.32 -11.00 -15.45
C ASN A 213 13.05 -12.14 -14.44
N SER A 214 12.06 -12.01 -13.56
CA SER A 214 11.76 -13.04 -12.53
C SER A 214 10.37 -13.65 -12.65
N LEU A 215 9.65 -13.39 -13.75
CA LEU A 215 8.38 -14.02 -14.13
C LEU A 215 8.56 -14.91 -15.36
#